data_AF-A0A7I7QU43-F1
#
_entry.id   AF-A0A7I7QU43-F1
#
_cell.length_a   1.000
_cell.length_b   1.000
_cell.length_c   1.000
_cell.angle_alpha   90.00
_cell.angle_beta   90.00
_cell.angle_gamma   90.00
#
_symmetry.space_group_name_H-M   'P 1'
#
loop_
_entity.id
_entity.type
_entity.pdbx_description
1 polymer ?
#
loop_
_entity_poly.entity_id
_entity_poly.type
_entity_poly.pdbx_seq_one_letter_code
_entity_poly.pdbx_strand_id
1 'polypeptide(L)'
;MLRIGLSGGIGAGKSTVSSTFSELGGVVVDGDVISREVVQPGTEGLAKLVEAFGEEILQEDGSLNRPALAAVAFSDDDKRATLNGIVHPLVGARRQELIEAAADDAVIIEDIPLLVESQMAPMFPLVVIVHADEDVRIARLIEHRGFTDADARARIAAQATEEQRRAVADVWLDNAGTAADLAAAARALWDDRIEPFADNLRAGRPASTDPVLVPADPTWPEQARRIVARLTTTCGHHAVRIDHVGSTAVPGLDAKDVIDVQVTVADLDVADELADALASAGYPRVADVVGDEPHSGDESAWAKRLHASADPGRPTNVHLRVDGLPNQLFALVFRDWLRADPDVRAEYLELKREVAAAGHADTGAYADAKEPWFGSAYDRAIAWADATGWAP
;
A
#
# COMPACT_ATOMS: atom_id res chain seq x y z
N MET A 1 -4.08 -15.23 -3.13
CA MET A 1 -2.66 -14.93 -2.89
C MET A 1 -2.48 -13.54 -2.31
N LEU A 2 -1.61 -13.37 -1.31
CA LEU A 2 -1.16 -12.06 -0.84
C LEU A 2 0.13 -11.68 -1.59
N ARG A 3 0.24 -10.43 -2.05
CA ARG A 3 1.43 -9.92 -2.74
C ARG A 3 2.07 -8.80 -1.93
N ILE A 4 3.39 -8.90 -1.74
CA ILE A 4 4.16 -7.96 -0.92
C ILE A 4 5.27 -7.37 -1.77
N GLY A 5 5.33 -6.04 -1.83
CA GLY A 5 6.46 -5.33 -2.43
C GLY A 5 7.58 -5.22 -1.42
N LEU A 6 8.73 -5.83 -1.69
CA LEU A 6 9.93 -5.75 -0.85
C LEU A 6 10.96 -4.86 -1.54
N SER A 7 11.42 -3.82 -0.83
CA SER A 7 12.47 -2.94 -1.34
C SER A 7 13.38 -2.42 -0.24
N GLY A 8 14.41 -1.68 -0.62
CA GLY A 8 15.40 -1.12 0.30
C GLY A 8 16.56 -0.54 -0.46
N GLY A 9 17.23 0.45 0.14
CA GLY A 9 18.42 1.03 -0.45
C GLY A 9 19.55 -0.01 -0.63
N ILE A 10 20.45 0.23 -1.58
CA ILE A 10 21.62 -0.65 -1.77
C ILE A 10 22.40 -0.78 -0.44
N GLY A 11 22.74 -2.00 -0.03
CA GLY A 11 23.40 -2.28 1.26
C GLY A 11 22.46 -2.34 2.49
N ALA A 12 21.15 -2.14 2.33
CA ALA A 12 20.21 -2.14 3.46
C ALA A 12 19.87 -3.54 4.02
N GLY A 13 20.21 -4.64 3.32
CA GLY A 13 19.97 -6.01 3.81
C GLY A 13 18.71 -6.70 3.29
N LYS A 14 18.14 -6.20 2.18
CA LYS A 14 16.97 -6.78 1.50
C LYS A 14 17.06 -8.30 1.27
N SER A 15 18.23 -8.80 0.84
CA SER A 15 18.45 -10.24 0.61
C SER A 15 18.28 -11.09 1.87
N THR A 16 18.62 -10.56 3.05
CA THR A 16 18.40 -11.27 4.32
C THR A 16 16.91 -11.41 4.62
N VAL A 17 16.12 -10.36 4.41
CA VAL A 17 14.66 -10.38 4.59
C VAL A 17 14.01 -11.31 3.57
N SER A 18 14.40 -11.21 2.30
CA SER A 18 13.91 -12.07 1.22
C SER A 18 14.19 -13.56 1.49
N SER A 19 15.42 -13.91 1.90
CA SER A 19 15.76 -15.29 2.32
C SER A 19 14.93 -15.75 3.51
N THR A 20 14.74 -14.88 4.51
CA THR A 20 13.96 -15.23 5.71
C THR A 20 12.50 -15.51 5.36
N PHE A 21 11.85 -14.68 4.53
CA PHE A 21 10.49 -14.95 4.08
C PHE A 21 10.40 -16.21 3.22
N SER A 22 11.43 -16.48 2.40
CA SER A 22 11.50 -17.72 1.62
C SER A 22 11.54 -18.96 2.52
N GLU A 23 12.34 -18.93 3.58
CA GLU A 23 12.42 -20.00 4.60
C GLU A 23 11.07 -20.25 5.31
N LEU A 24 10.22 -19.23 5.42
CA LEU A 24 8.89 -19.29 6.05
C LEU A 24 7.78 -19.71 5.08
N GLY A 25 8.12 -20.00 3.82
CA GLY A 25 7.16 -20.45 2.80
C GLY A 25 6.69 -19.38 1.82
N GLY A 26 7.24 -18.16 1.90
CA GLY A 26 7.01 -17.12 0.89
C GLY A 26 7.67 -17.47 -0.45
N VAL A 27 6.96 -17.19 -1.55
CA VAL A 27 7.51 -17.35 -2.91
C VAL A 27 8.17 -16.04 -3.30
N VAL A 28 9.50 -16.04 -3.39
CA VAL A 28 10.28 -14.86 -3.77
C VAL A 28 10.34 -14.74 -5.29
N VAL A 29 9.93 -13.58 -5.79
CA VAL A 29 10.03 -13.17 -7.18
C VAL A 29 11.02 -12.02 -7.25
N ASP A 30 12.28 -12.32 -7.57
CA ASP A 30 13.38 -11.36 -7.58
C ASP A 30 13.57 -10.74 -8.98
N GLY A 31 13.34 -9.42 -9.08
CA GLY A 31 13.47 -8.70 -10.34
C GLY A 31 14.88 -8.69 -10.93
N ASP A 32 15.94 -8.71 -10.11
CA ASP A 32 17.33 -8.78 -10.57
C ASP A 32 17.66 -10.17 -11.11
N VAL A 33 17.11 -11.23 -10.50
CA VAL A 33 17.24 -12.61 -10.99
C VAL A 33 16.51 -12.77 -12.32
N ILE A 34 15.26 -12.32 -12.40
CA ILE A 34 14.47 -12.39 -13.65
C ILE A 34 15.16 -11.61 -14.77
N SER A 35 15.65 -10.39 -14.48
CA SER A 35 16.40 -9.57 -15.46
C SER A 35 17.71 -10.21 -15.92
N ARG A 36 18.20 -11.25 -15.22
CA ARG A 36 19.32 -12.09 -15.66
C ARG A 36 18.85 -13.27 -16.48
N GLU A 37 17.80 -13.95 -16.04
CA GLU A 37 17.22 -15.11 -16.72
C GLU A 37 16.78 -14.79 -18.14
N VAL A 38 16.03 -13.70 -18.33
CA VAL A 38 15.43 -13.34 -19.62
C VAL A 38 16.44 -12.96 -20.71
N VAL A 39 17.73 -12.87 -20.38
CA VAL A 39 18.84 -12.54 -21.29
C VAL A 39 19.97 -13.57 -21.24
N GLN A 40 19.70 -14.78 -20.73
CA GLN A 40 20.66 -15.88 -20.78
C GLN A 40 20.88 -16.39 -22.22
N PRO A 41 22.01 -17.06 -22.51
CA PRO A 41 22.23 -17.74 -23.78
C PRO A 41 21.02 -18.59 -24.22
N GLY A 42 20.59 -18.42 -25.47
CA GLY A 42 19.46 -19.16 -26.05
C GLY A 42 18.07 -18.55 -25.79
N THR A 43 17.98 -17.44 -25.07
CA THR A 43 16.71 -16.73 -24.85
C THR A 43 16.38 -15.74 -25.97
N GLU A 44 15.09 -15.44 -26.13
CA GLU A 44 14.62 -14.39 -27.05
C GLU A 44 15.17 -13.01 -26.66
N GLY A 45 15.29 -12.72 -25.35
CA GLY A 45 15.79 -11.44 -24.88
C GLY A 45 17.24 -11.18 -25.29
N LEU A 46 18.13 -12.19 -25.16
CA LEU A 46 19.51 -12.03 -25.62
C LEU A 46 19.57 -11.82 -27.14
N ALA A 47 18.79 -12.57 -27.92
CA ALA A 47 18.76 -12.43 -29.37
C ALA A 47 18.32 -11.02 -29.81
N LYS A 48 17.26 -10.47 -29.20
CA LYS A 48 16.79 -9.09 -29.46
C LYS A 48 17.82 -8.05 -29.07
N LEU A 49 18.55 -8.25 -27.97
CA LEU A 49 19.60 -7.33 -27.56
C LEU A 49 20.78 -7.33 -28.54
N VAL A 50 21.18 -8.50 -29.03
CA VAL A 50 22.24 -8.61 -30.05
C VAL A 50 21.80 -7.95 -31.37
N GLU A 51 20.54 -8.12 -31.77
CA GLU A 51 19.98 -7.44 -32.95
C GLU A 51 20.04 -5.90 -32.80
N ALA A 52 19.72 -5.38 -31.61
CA ALA A 52 19.66 -3.94 -31.36
C ALA A 52 21.03 -3.29 -31.09
N PHE A 53 21.94 -3.99 -30.43
CA PHE A 53 23.21 -3.44 -29.91
C PHE A 53 24.47 -4.11 -30.45
N GLY A 54 24.33 -5.07 -31.38
CA GLY A 54 25.44 -5.79 -32.01
C GLY A 54 26.03 -6.92 -31.16
N GLU A 55 26.96 -7.69 -31.73
CA GLU A 55 27.60 -8.84 -31.06
C GLU A 55 28.65 -8.42 -30.01
N GLU A 56 29.06 -7.15 -29.98
CA GLU A 56 30.00 -6.59 -29.01
C GLU A 56 29.52 -6.64 -27.56
N ILE A 57 28.21 -6.86 -27.34
CA ILE A 57 27.63 -7.07 -26.01
C ILE A 57 27.78 -8.51 -25.52
N LEU A 58 28.41 -9.40 -26.29
CA LEU A 58 28.62 -10.80 -25.91
C LEU A 58 30.04 -11.04 -25.39
N GLN A 59 30.15 -12.03 -24.50
CA GLN A 59 31.41 -12.67 -24.13
C GLN A 59 31.78 -13.74 -25.16
N GLU A 60 33.01 -14.26 -25.10
CA GLU A 60 33.48 -15.34 -25.98
C GLU A 60 32.65 -16.63 -25.87
N ASP A 61 32.01 -16.87 -24.72
CA ASP A 61 31.13 -18.03 -24.49
C ASP A 61 29.68 -17.82 -24.96
N GLY A 62 29.38 -16.66 -25.57
CA GLY A 62 28.04 -16.29 -26.04
C GLY A 62 27.11 -15.75 -24.93
N SER A 63 27.61 -15.57 -23.70
CA SER A 63 26.85 -14.92 -22.63
C SER A 63 26.88 -13.40 -22.72
N LEU A 64 25.93 -12.72 -22.08
CA LEU A 64 25.85 -11.26 -22.09
C LEU A 64 27.00 -10.61 -21.28
N ASN A 65 27.80 -9.79 -21.95
CA ASN A 65 28.74 -8.86 -21.34
C ASN A 65 27.98 -7.61 -20.83
N ARG A 66 27.51 -7.67 -19.58
CA ARG A 66 26.75 -6.59 -18.94
C ARG A 66 27.47 -5.23 -18.91
N PRO A 67 28.78 -5.15 -18.57
CA PRO A 67 29.52 -3.89 -18.70
C PRO A 67 29.51 -3.30 -20.12
N ALA A 68 29.69 -4.14 -21.15
CA ALA A 68 29.65 -3.68 -22.54
C ALA A 68 28.25 -3.19 -22.93
N LEU A 69 27.20 -3.97 -22.59
CA LEU A 69 25.82 -3.54 -22.81
C LEU A 69 25.53 -2.23 -22.07
N ALA A 70 25.96 -2.07 -20.81
CA ALA A 70 25.74 -0.85 -20.05
C ALA A 70 26.45 0.36 -20.70
N ALA A 71 27.69 0.19 -21.16
CA ALA A 71 28.43 1.25 -21.84
C ALA A 71 27.74 1.74 -23.12
N VAL A 72 27.11 0.83 -23.87
CA VAL A 72 26.38 1.17 -25.10
C VAL A 72 24.97 1.68 -24.79
N ALA A 73 24.21 0.99 -23.95
CA ALA A 73 22.80 1.27 -23.69
C ALA A 73 22.59 2.56 -22.88
N PHE A 74 23.54 2.93 -22.03
CA PHE A 74 23.49 4.17 -21.25
C PHE A 74 24.30 5.31 -21.87
N SER A 75 24.71 5.20 -23.14
CA SER A 75 25.36 6.30 -23.85
C SER A 75 24.40 7.45 -24.20
N ASP A 76 23.12 7.15 -24.36
CA ASP A 76 22.05 8.09 -24.70
C ASP A 76 20.67 7.55 -24.30
N ASP A 77 19.67 8.45 -24.32
CA ASP A 77 18.32 8.14 -23.87
C ASP A 77 17.56 7.18 -24.81
N ASP A 78 17.81 7.23 -26.12
CA ASP A 78 17.11 6.41 -27.11
C ASP A 78 17.52 4.93 -27.00
N LYS A 79 18.83 4.69 -26.80
CA LYS A 79 19.35 3.34 -26.54
C LYS A 79 18.88 2.80 -25.20
N ARG A 80 18.82 3.64 -24.17
CA ARG A 80 18.26 3.24 -22.87
C ARG A 80 16.78 2.86 -23.00
N ALA A 81 16.01 3.64 -23.76
CA ALA A 81 14.62 3.32 -24.05
C ALA A 81 14.48 2.01 -24.84
N THR A 82 15.38 1.76 -25.80
CA THR A 82 15.43 0.51 -26.58
C THR A 82 15.72 -0.70 -25.68
N LEU A 83 16.73 -0.62 -24.81
CA LEU A 83 17.04 -1.66 -23.83
C LEU A 83 15.83 -1.96 -22.95
N ASN A 84 15.22 -0.92 -22.38
CA ASN A 84 14.06 -1.05 -21.50
C ASN A 84 12.86 -1.66 -22.24
N GLY A 85 12.62 -1.26 -23.49
CA GLY A 85 11.54 -1.77 -24.34
C GLY A 85 11.69 -3.25 -24.70
N ILE A 86 12.92 -3.77 -24.76
CA ILE A 86 13.19 -5.20 -24.96
C ILE A 86 13.04 -5.97 -23.65
N VAL A 87 13.66 -5.48 -22.56
CA VAL A 87 13.80 -6.24 -21.32
C VAL A 87 12.54 -6.21 -20.46
N HIS A 88 11.88 -5.05 -20.30
CA HIS A 88 10.75 -4.92 -19.37
C HIS A 88 9.57 -5.85 -19.70
N PRO A 89 9.13 -6.02 -20.97
CA PRO A 89 8.06 -6.95 -21.28
C PRO A 89 8.40 -8.41 -20.93
N LEU A 90 9.66 -8.82 -21.16
CA LEU A 90 10.12 -10.18 -20.85
C LEU A 90 10.19 -10.41 -19.34
N VAL A 91 10.68 -9.42 -18.58
CA VAL A 91 10.67 -9.46 -17.11
C VAL A 91 9.23 -9.55 -16.58
N GLY A 92 8.32 -8.77 -17.14
CA GLY A 92 6.90 -8.80 -16.80
C GLY A 92 6.25 -10.16 -17.06
N ALA A 93 6.49 -10.76 -18.22
CA ALA A 93 5.99 -12.08 -18.58
C ALA A 93 6.54 -13.16 -17.64
N ARG A 94 7.86 -13.19 -17.43
CA ARG A 94 8.50 -14.17 -16.55
C ARG A 94 8.03 -14.05 -15.09
N ARG A 95 7.85 -12.83 -14.61
CA ARG A 95 7.24 -12.56 -13.31
C ARG A 95 5.83 -13.13 -13.22
N GLN A 96 5.00 -12.91 -14.24
CA GLN A 96 3.63 -13.42 -14.28
C GLN A 96 3.61 -14.96 -14.26
N GLU A 97 4.47 -15.61 -15.04
CA GLU A 97 4.63 -17.08 -15.02
C GLU A 97 4.97 -17.62 -13.62
N LEU A 98 5.89 -16.95 -12.90
CA LEU A 98 6.28 -17.35 -11.55
C LEU A 98 5.13 -17.19 -10.54
N ILE A 99 4.32 -16.14 -10.70
CA ILE A 99 3.14 -15.92 -9.87
C ILE A 99 2.06 -16.97 -10.16
N GLU A 100 1.79 -17.26 -11.44
CA GLU A 100 0.81 -18.27 -11.86
C GLU A 100 1.21 -19.70 -11.52
N ALA A 101 2.51 -19.98 -11.41
CA ALA A 101 3.03 -21.29 -11.00
C ALA A 101 2.96 -21.51 -9.48
N ALA A 102 2.77 -20.46 -8.68
CA ALA A 102 2.63 -20.57 -7.24
C ALA A 102 1.21 -21.02 -6.84
N ALA A 103 1.08 -21.59 -5.64
CA ALA A 103 -0.21 -22.02 -5.13
C ALA A 103 -1.16 -20.84 -4.88
N ASP A 104 -2.47 -21.03 -5.04
CA ASP A 104 -3.48 -19.96 -4.89
C ASP A 104 -3.49 -19.28 -3.51
N ASP A 105 -2.97 -19.98 -2.50
CA ASP A 105 -2.84 -19.55 -1.11
C ASP A 105 -1.46 -18.95 -0.78
N ALA A 106 -0.52 -18.95 -1.72
CA ALA A 106 0.84 -18.49 -1.49
C ALA A 106 0.92 -16.99 -1.18
N VAL A 107 1.94 -16.63 -0.39
CA VAL A 107 2.39 -15.26 -0.19
C VAL A 107 3.54 -15.00 -1.18
N ILE A 108 3.33 -14.08 -2.11
CA ILE A 108 4.33 -13.68 -3.09
C ILE A 108 5.11 -12.47 -2.56
N ILE A 109 6.44 -12.62 -2.46
CA ILE A 109 7.36 -11.54 -2.11
C ILE A 109 8.03 -11.06 -3.38
N GLU A 110 7.66 -9.88 -3.84
CA GLU A 110 8.28 -9.28 -5.02
C GLU A 110 9.42 -8.38 -4.60
N ASP A 111 10.65 -8.86 -4.80
CA ASP A 111 11.85 -8.08 -4.52
C ASP A 111 12.13 -7.14 -5.71
N ILE A 112 11.85 -5.84 -5.49
CA ILE A 112 11.91 -4.79 -6.50
C ILE A 112 12.83 -3.66 -6.02
N PRO A 113 14.10 -3.62 -6.48
CA PRO A 113 15.06 -2.59 -6.08
C PRO A 113 14.61 -1.14 -6.36
N LEU A 114 13.86 -0.94 -7.45
CA LEU A 114 13.37 0.36 -7.92
C LEU A 114 11.89 0.62 -7.58
N LEU A 115 11.33 -0.09 -6.60
CA LEU A 115 9.90 0.01 -6.25
C LEU A 115 9.46 1.45 -6.00
N VAL A 116 10.30 2.23 -5.32
CA VAL A 116 10.01 3.61 -4.92
C VAL A 116 10.25 4.56 -6.08
N GLU A 117 11.37 4.39 -6.76
CA GLU A 117 11.80 5.17 -7.92
C GLU A 117 10.80 5.05 -9.09
N SER A 118 10.21 3.86 -9.27
CA SER A 118 9.21 3.58 -10.30
C SER A 118 7.76 3.73 -9.81
N GLN A 119 7.55 4.29 -8.62
CA GLN A 119 6.21 4.57 -8.04
C GLN A 119 5.28 3.33 -8.01
N MET A 120 5.86 2.15 -7.77
CA MET A 120 5.15 0.87 -7.86
C MET A 120 4.40 0.47 -6.59
N ALA A 121 4.67 1.14 -5.46
CA ALA A 121 4.09 0.85 -4.15
C ALA A 121 2.56 0.65 -4.15
N PRO A 122 1.76 1.49 -4.84
CA PRO A 122 0.30 1.35 -4.89
C PRO A 122 -0.22 0.05 -5.51
N MET A 123 0.61 -0.69 -6.26
CA MET A 123 0.23 -1.98 -6.84
C MET A 123 0.23 -3.13 -5.81
N PHE A 124 0.72 -2.89 -4.61
CA PHE A 124 0.89 -3.91 -3.58
C PHE A 124 -0.05 -3.66 -2.39
N PRO A 125 -0.78 -4.70 -1.92
CA PRO A 125 -1.49 -4.67 -0.65
C PRO A 125 -0.61 -4.29 0.55
N LEU A 126 0.67 -4.70 0.53
CA LEU A 126 1.64 -4.42 1.58
C LEU A 126 3.03 -4.11 0.99
N VAL A 127 3.67 -3.05 1.46
CA VAL A 127 5.04 -2.67 1.09
C VAL A 127 5.97 -2.71 2.30
N VAL A 128 7.01 -3.54 2.22
CA VAL A 128 8.06 -3.67 3.22
C VAL A 128 9.32 -2.98 2.69
N ILE A 129 9.79 -1.96 3.42
CA ILE A 129 11.06 -1.31 3.15
C ILE A 129 12.07 -1.69 4.21
N VAL A 130 13.22 -2.25 3.77
CA VAL A 130 14.38 -2.49 4.62
C VAL A 130 15.27 -1.25 4.61
N HIS A 131 15.60 -0.77 5.80
CA HIS A 131 16.40 0.41 6.02
C HIS A 131 17.65 0.11 6.86
N ALA A 132 18.71 0.84 6.61
CA ALA A 132 19.86 0.98 7.51
C ALA A 132 20.47 2.36 7.27
N ASP A 133 21.11 2.92 8.28
CA ASP A 133 21.83 4.19 8.18
C ASP A 133 22.84 4.18 7.03
N GLU A 134 23.05 5.34 6.40
CA GLU A 134 23.93 5.47 5.24
C GLU A 134 25.35 4.95 5.52
N ASP A 135 25.93 5.30 6.66
CA ASP A 135 27.28 4.87 7.04
C ASP A 135 27.39 3.34 7.18
N VAL A 136 26.35 2.70 7.74
CA VAL A 136 26.25 1.23 7.84
C VAL A 136 26.17 0.61 6.45
N ARG A 137 25.37 1.19 5.55
CA ARG A 137 25.24 0.71 4.16
C ARG A 137 26.56 0.84 3.41
N ILE A 138 27.26 1.96 3.54
CA ILE A 138 28.59 2.18 2.91
C ILE A 138 29.58 1.14 3.41
N ALA A 139 29.68 0.94 4.73
CA ALA A 139 30.59 -0.06 5.31
C ALA A 139 30.34 -1.46 4.74
N ARG A 140 29.07 -1.89 4.67
CA ARG A 140 28.67 -3.18 4.08
C ARG A 140 29.03 -3.30 2.59
N LEU A 141 28.91 -2.23 1.82
CA LEU A 141 29.25 -2.23 0.39
C LEU A 141 30.76 -2.31 0.17
N ILE A 142 31.56 -1.64 0.99
CA ILE A 142 33.01 -1.74 0.93
C ILE A 142 33.45 -3.16 1.32
N GLU A 143 32.98 -3.65 2.47
CA GLU A 143 33.42 -4.92 3.06
C GLU A 143 32.98 -6.13 2.23
N HIS A 144 31.72 -6.17 1.78
CA HIS A 144 31.14 -7.37 1.16
C HIS A 144 31.02 -7.30 -0.36
N ARG A 145 31.05 -6.09 -0.96
CA ARG A 145 30.94 -5.90 -2.42
C ARG A 145 32.21 -5.34 -3.04
N GLY A 146 33.22 -4.98 -2.24
CA GLY A 146 34.50 -4.48 -2.73
C GLY A 146 34.43 -3.10 -3.39
N PHE A 147 33.39 -2.31 -3.09
CA PHE A 147 33.25 -0.97 -3.62
C PHE A 147 34.25 -0.01 -2.97
N THR A 148 34.60 1.05 -3.69
CA THR A 148 35.28 2.21 -3.07
C THR A 148 34.24 3.06 -2.32
N ASP A 149 34.67 3.82 -1.31
CA ASP A 149 33.77 4.75 -0.59
C ASP A 149 33.06 5.72 -1.55
N ALA A 150 33.81 6.27 -2.53
CA ALA A 150 33.25 7.18 -3.53
C ALA A 150 32.19 6.51 -4.43
N ASP A 151 32.42 5.27 -4.89
CA ASP A 151 31.43 4.53 -5.70
C ASP A 151 30.19 4.16 -4.87
N ALA A 152 30.38 3.70 -3.62
CA ALA A 152 29.28 3.39 -2.72
C ALA A 152 28.37 4.61 -2.48
N ARG A 153 28.96 5.77 -2.16
CA ARG A 153 28.22 7.02 -1.96
C ARG A 153 27.50 7.47 -3.22
N ALA A 154 28.16 7.44 -4.39
CA ALA A 154 27.56 7.83 -5.66
C ALA A 154 26.33 6.97 -5.98
N ARG A 155 26.39 5.66 -5.73
CA ARG A 155 25.27 4.74 -5.94
C ARG A 155 24.13 4.97 -4.96
N ILE A 156 24.42 5.21 -3.69
CA ILE A 156 23.38 5.53 -2.69
C ILE A 156 22.65 6.82 -3.06
N ALA A 157 23.40 7.85 -3.45
CA ALA A 157 22.84 9.15 -3.82
C ALA A 157 21.98 9.13 -5.10
N ALA A 158 22.19 8.14 -5.98
CA ALA A 158 21.39 7.96 -7.20
C ALA A 158 20.04 7.27 -6.98
N GLN A 159 19.76 6.78 -5.76
CA GLN A 159 18.52 6.08 -5.41
C GLN A 159 17.51 7.00 -4.71
N ALA A 160 16.27 6.53 -4.54
CA ALA A 160 15.25 7.24 -3.77
C ALA A 160 15.72 7.54 -2.34
N THR A 161 15.39 8.74 -1.86
CA THR A 161 15.74 9.23 -0.52
C THR A 161 15.00 8.44 0.56
N GLU A 162 15.49 8.53 1.80
CA GLU A 162 14.81 7.89 2.95
C GLU A 162 13.38 8.39 3.10
N GLU A 163 13.15 9.70 2.96
CA GLU A 163 11.82 10.31 3.03
C GLU A 163 10.86 9.71 1.99
N GLN A 164 11.32 9.59 0.74
CA GLN A 164 10.53 8.96 -0.33
C GLN A 164 10.21 7.50 -0.03
N ARG A 165 11.16 6.76 0.55
CA ARG A 165 10.94 5.36 0.95
C ARG A 165 9.97 5.25 2.13
N ARG A 166 10.10 6.14 3.12
CA ARG A 166 9.25 6.16 4.32
C ARG A 166 7.81 6.48 3.98
N ALA A 167 7.59 7.37 3.00
CA ALA A 167 6.25 7.74 2.52
C ALA A 167 5.47 6.52 1.99
N VAL A 168 6.16 5.57 1.33
CA VAL A 168 5.50 4.41 0.71
C VAL A 168 5.57 3.12 1.53
N ALA A 169 6.24 3.13 2.68
CA ALA A 169 6.41 1.94 3.51
C ALA A 169 5.18 1.68 4.40
N ASP A 170 4.50 0.55 4.22
CA ASP A 170 3.54 0.04 5.21
C ASP A 170 4.26 -0.60 6.42
N VAL A 171 5.45 -1.13 6.15
CA VAL A 171 6.38 -1.64 7.16
C VAL A 171 7.78 -1.09 6.90
N TRP A 172 8.36 -0.53 7.95
CA TRP A 172 9.76 -0.10 7.97
C TRP A 172 10.59 -1.06 8.82
N LEU A 173 11.39 -1.90 8.19
CA LEU A 173 12.30 -2.81 8.88
C LEU A 173 13.66 -2.14 9.05
N ASP A 174 13.99 -1.77 10.28
CA ASP A 174 15.30 -1.23 10.62
C ASP A 174 16.35 -2.34 10.75
N ASN A 175 17.47 -2.16 10.05
CA ASN A 175 18.63 -3.05 10.01
C ASN A 175 19.90 -2.34 10.52
N ALA A 176 19.76 -1.60 11.61
CA ALA A 176 20.88 -1.08 12.40
C ALA A 176 21.67 -2.18 13.14
N GLY A 177 21.04 -3.34 13.39
CA GLY A 177 21.61 -4.47 14.14
C GLY A 177 22.40 -5.48 13.29
N THR A 178 22.50 -6.70 13.82
CA THR A 178 23.12 -7.84 13.13
C THR A 178 22.17 -8.47 12.11
N ALA A 179 22.71 -9.31 11.22
CA ALA A 179 21.88 -10.09 10.31
C ALA A 179 20.88 -11.02 11.03
N ALA A 180 21.23 -11.50 12.23
CA ALA A 180 20.35 -12.31 13.05
C ALA A 180 19.18 -11.50 13.62
N ASP A 181 19.43 -10.24 14.03
CA ASP A 181 18.39 -9.34 14.52
C ASP A 181 17.38 -9.01 13.41
N LEU A 182 17.87 -8.72 12.20
CA LEU A 182 16.99 -8.47 11.05
C LEU A 182 16.17 -9.72 10.68
N ALA A 183 16.78 -10.90 10.68
CA ALA A 183 16.06 -12.14 10.41
C ALA A 183 15.00 -12.42 11.49
N ALA A 184 15.27 -12.11 12.77
CA ALA A 184 14.29 -12.20 13.84
C ALA A 184 13.13 -11.21 13.65
N ALA A 185 13.43 -9.96 13.28
CA ALA A 185 12.40 -8.96 12.98
C ALA A 185 11.54 -9.35 11.76
N ALA A 186 12.15 -9.94 10.73
CA ALA A 186 11.41 -10.46 9.58
C ALA A 186 10.51 -11.65 9.95
N ARG A 187 10.97 -12.56 10.82
CA ARG A 187 10.11 -13.65 11.35
C ARG A 187 8.92 -13.12 12.14
N ALA A 188 9.16 -12.17 13.06
CA ALA A 188 8.08 -11.55 13.82
C ALA A 188 7.06 -10.85 12.90
N LEU A 189 7.53 -10.11 11.90
CA LEU A 189 6.66 -9.49 10.89
C LEU A 189 5.83 -10.54 10.11
N TRP A 190 6.44 -11.70 9.83
CA TRP A 190 5.74 -12.78 9.17
C TRP A 190 4.60 -13.32 10.04
N ASP A 191 4.93 -13.75 11.25
CA ASP A 191 4.02 -14.41 12.18
C ASP A 191 2.90 -13.46 12.66
N ASP A 192 3.25 -12.20 12.97
CA ASP A 192 2.32 -11.26 13.62
C ASP A 192 1.43 -10.50 12.61
N ARG A 193 1.83 -10.41 11.34
CA ARG A 193 1.13 -9.58 10.34
C ARG A 193 0.90 -10.27 8.99
N ILE A 194 1.95 -10.81 8.36
CA ILE A 194 1.84 -11.33 6.99
C ILE A 194 0.97 -12.59 6.93
N GLU A 195 1.23 -13.57 7.80
CA GLU A 195 0.46 -14.81 7.84
C GLU A 195 -1.02 -14.55 8.21
N PRO A 196 -1.34 -13.80 9.29
CA PRO A 196 -2.72 -13.43 9.58
C PRO A 196 -3.41 -12.64 8.46
N PHE A 197 -2.70 -11.74 7.76
CA PHE A 197 -3.25 -11.02 6.62
C PHE A 197 -3.57 -11.97 5.47
N ALA A 198 -2.65 -12.87 5.11
CA ALA A 198 -2.87 -13.87 4.08
C ALA A 198 -4.06 -14.79 4.44
N ASP A 199 -4.15 -15.22 5.70
CA ASP A 199 -5.24 -16.04 6.22
C ASP A 199 -6.60 -15.33 6.11
N ASN A 200 -6.66 -14.06 6.51
CA ASN A 200 -7.87 -13.24 6.41
C ASN A 200 -8.32 -13.08 4.95
N LEU A 201 -7.38 -12.83 4.04
CA LEU A 201 -7.67 -12.74 2.60
C LEU A 201 -8.18 -14.06 2.03
N ARG A 202 -7.56 -15.20 2.37
CA ARG A 202 -8.05 -16.52 1.95
C ARG A 202 -9.45 -16.81 2.46
N ALA A 203 -9.75 -16.38 3.68
CA ALA A 203 -11.08 -16.51 4.27
C ALA A 203 -12.07 -15.44 3.78
N GLY A 204 -11.65 -14.50 2.92
CA GLY A 204 -12.50 -13.42 2.40
C GLY A 204 -13.05 -12.50 3.49
N ARG A 205 -12.32 -12.32 4.61
CA ARG A 205 -12.79 -11.58 5.79
C ARG A 205 -11.82 -10.47 6.20
N PRO A 206 -12.33 -9.33 6.70
CA PRO A 206 -11.47 -8.29 7.27
C PRO A 206 -10.74 -8.75 8.54
N ALA A 207 -9.71 -8.00 8.93
CA ALA A 207 -9.08 -8.15 10.23
C ALA A 207 -10.01 -7.66 11.35
N SER A 208 -10.00 -8.37 12.48
CA SER A 208 -10.74 -7.94 13.68
C SER A 208 -10.03 -6.77 14.34
N THR A 209 -10.82 -5.83 14.88
CA THR A 209 -10.29 -4.61 15.52
C THR A 209 -11.11 -4.28 16.74
N ASP A 210 -10.44 -3.90 17.81
CA ASP A 210 -11.12 -3.48 19.04
C ASP A 210 -11.45 -1.99 18.96
N PRO A 211 -12.61 -1.55 19.47
CA PRO A 211 -13.01 -0.14 19.46
C PRO A 211 -12.29 0.68 20.55
N VAL A 212 -10.96 0.63 20.59
CA VAL A 212 -10.14 1.37 21.57
C VAL A 212 -9.87 2.78 21.06
N LEU A 213 -10.23 3.77 21.86
CA LEU A 213 -9.89 5.17 21.60
C LEU A 213 -8.40 5.42 21.92
N VAL A 214 -7.65 5.93 20.96
CA VAL A 214 -6.23 6.29 21.13
C VAL A 214 -6.02 7.79 20.89
N PRO A 215 -4.95 8.38 21.47
CA PRO A 215 -4.53 9.73 21.12
C PRO A 215 -4.30 9.87 19.62
N ALA A 216 -4.54 11.06 19.07
CA ALA A 216 -4.34 11.31 17.65
C ALA A 216 -2.92 10.95 17.19
N ASP A 217 -2.79 10.02 16.23
CA ASP A 217 -1.50 9.65 15.64
C ASP A 217 -1.15 10.64 14.51
N PRO A 218 -0.02 11.37 14.62
CA PRO A 218 0.40 12.32 13.58
C PRO A 218 0.75 11.65 12.25
N THR A 219 0.91 10.32 12.22
CA THR A 219 1.24 9.55 11.02
C THR A 219 0.01 9.04 10.26
N TRP A 220 -1.21 9.14 10.81
CA TRP A 220 -2.43 8.75 10.10
C TRP A 220 -2.60 9.39 8.71
N PRO A 221 -2.32 10.68 8.49
CA PRO A 221 -2.41 11.28 7.17
C PRO A 221 -1.50 10.58 6.14
N GLU A 222 -0.31 10.17 6.55
CA GLU A 222 0.66 9.50 5.66
C GLU A 222 0.26 8.04 5.39
N GLN A 223 -0.26 7.35 6.41
CA GLN A 223 -0.85 6.02 6.24
C GLN A 223 -2.06 6.06 5.30
N ALA A 224 -2.94 7.05 5.46
CA ALA A 224 -4.10 7.24 4.59
C ALA A 224 -3.71 7.57 3.15
N ARG A 225 -2.62 8.33 2.91
CA ARG A 225 -2.11 8.57 1.55
C ARG A 225 -1.70 7.29 0.85
N ARG A 226 -1.06 6.34 1.54
CA ARG A 226 -0.73 5.02 0.96
C ARG A 226 -1.97 4.24 0.58
N ILE A 227 -2.96 4.21 1.48
CA ILE A 227 -4.25 3.54 1.25
C ILE A 227 -4.97 4.17 0.05
N VAL A 228 -5.07 5.50 0.00
CA VAL A 228 -5.71 6.24 -1.10
C VAL A 228 -4.97 5.96 -2.41
N ALA A 229 -3.64 5.97 -2.44
CA ALA A 229 -2.88 5.67 -3.65
C ALA A 229 -3.17 4.23 -4.15
N ARG A 230 -3.20 3.25 -3.24
CA ARG A 230 -3.54 1.85 -3.55
C ARG A 230 -4.96 1.73 -4.10
N LEU A 231 -5.93 2.38 -3.47
CA LEU A 231 -7.32 2.37 -3.94
C LEU A 231 -7.48 3.11 -5.27
N THR A 232 -6.75 4.20 -5.52
CA THR A 232 -6.74 4.87 -6.82
C THR A 232 -6.24 3.94 -7.92
N THR A 233 -5.15 3.20 -7.68
CA THR A 233 -4.65 2.20 -8.63
C THR A 233 -5.64 1.04 -8.81
N THR A 234 -6.29 0.59 -7.73
CA THR A 234 -7.21 -0.55 -7.74
C THR A 234 -8.52 -0.22 -8.44
N CYS A 235 -9.14 0.91 -8.11
CA CYS A 235 -10.43 1.32 -8.67
C CYS A 235 -10.30 1.91 -10.08
N GLY A 236 -9.13 2.47 -10.42
CA GLY A 236 -8.89 3.08 -11.73
C GLY A 236 -9.97 4.11 -12.09
N HIS A 237 -10.53 3.99 -13.29
CA HIS A 237 -11.54 4.91 -13.82
C HIS A 237 -12.93 4.79 -13.16
N HIS A 238 -13.17 3.75 -12.35
CA HIS A 238 -14.45 3.56 -11.65
C HIS A 238 -14.61 4.52 -10.45
N ALA A 239 -13.50 4.99 -9.87
CA ALA A 239 -13.53 5.96 -8.79
C ALA A 239 -13.62 7.39 -9.36
N VAL A 240 -14.71 8.09 -9.02
CA VAL A 240 -14.86 9.53 -9.31
C VAL A 240 -13.87 10.34 -8.47
N ARG A 241 -13.74 9.98 -7.19
CA ARG A 241 -12.80 10.54 -6.22
C ARG A 241 -12.60 9.58 -5.05
N ILE A 242 -11.48 9.73 -4.34
CA ILE A 242 -11.14 8.94 -3.16
C ILE A 242 -10.63 9.87 -2.06
N ASP A 243 -11.25 9.80 -0.88
CA ASP A 243 -11.04 10.75 0.20
C ASP A 243 -10.79 10.03 1.53
N HIS A 244 -9.78 10.49 2.28
CA HIS A 244 -9.65 10.18 3.71
C HIS A 244 -10.75 10.92 4.47
N VAL A 245 -11.60 10.17 5.18
CA VAL A 245 -12.76 10.65 5.94
C VAL A 245 -12.70 10.13 7.38
N GLY A 246 -13.76 10.39 8.16
CA GLY A 246 -13.85 9.94 9.54
C GLY A 246 -12.94 10.72 10.50
N SER A 247 -12.78 10.20 11.72
CA SER A 247 -12.07 10.93 12.79
C SER A 247 -10.57 11.01 12.56
N THR A 248 -9.95 9.98 11.97
CA THR A 248 -8.51 9.97 11.70
C THR A 248 -8.10 11.00 10.63
N ALA A 249 -9.06 11.54 9.87
CA ALA A 249 -8.85 12.64 8.94
C ALA A 249 -8.88 14.03 9.60
N VAL A 250 -9.23 14.15 10.88
CA VAL A 250 -9.32 15.43 11.60
C VAL A 250 -8.06 15.62 12.46
N PRO A 251 -7.21 16.62 12.19
CA PRO A 251 -5.98 16.83 12.94
C PRO A 251 -6.21 16.99 14.45
N GLY A 252 -5.47 16.23 15.25
CA GLY A 252 -5.50 16.31 16.72
C GLY A 252 -6.75 15.71 17.38
N LEU A 253 -7.59 14.98 16.65
CA LEU A 253 -8.78 14.33 17.19
C LEU A 253 -8.50 12.88 17.59
N ASP A 254 -8.56 12.57 18.89
CA ASP A 254 -8.47 11.18 19.37
C ASP A 254 -9.53 10.30 18.68
N ALA A 255 -9.16 9.11 18.26
CA ALA A 255 -10.02 8.25 17.46
C ALA A 255 -9.73 6.77 17.72
N LYS A 256 -10.63 5.90 17.25
CA LYS A 256 -10.26 4.50 17.04
C LYS A 256 -9.16 4.46 15.99
N ASP A 257 -8.17 3.59 16.16
CA ASP A 257 -7.05 3.45 15.22
C ASP A 257 -7.46 2.68 13.95
N VAL A 258 -8.47 3.21 13.27
CA VAL A 258 -9.07 2.70 12.04
C VAL A 258 -9.17 3.86 11.06
N ILE A 259 -8.55 3.71 9.89
CA ILE A 259 -8.61 4.72 8.83
C ILE A 259 -9.89 4.50 8.03
N ASP A 260 -10.73 5.53 7.91
CA ASP A 260 -11.92 5.49 7.05
C ASP A 260 -11.61 6.18 5.71
N VAL A 261 -11.79 5.48 4.60
CA VAL A 261 -11.67 6.04 3.25
C VAL A 261 -13.01 5.92 2.54
N GLN A 262 -13.38 6.97 1.82
CA GLN A 262 -14.52 6.96 0.91
C GLN A 262 -14.03 6.87 -0.53
N VAL A 263 -14.57 5.93 -1.30
CA VAL A 263 -14.50 5.87 -2.76
C VAL A 263 -15.85 6.31 -3.29
N THR A 264 -15.89 7.44 -3.99
CA THR A 264 -17.11 7.87 -4.68
C THR A 264 -17.20 7.17 -6.03
N VAL A 265 -18.35 6.56 -6.32
CA VAL A 265 -18.64 5.82 -7.56
C VAL A 265 -19.87 6.38 -8.25
N ALA A 266 -20.05 6.05 -9.54
CA ALA A 266 -21.19 6.53 -10.32
C ALA A 266 -22.54 5.91 -9.89
N ASP A 267 -22.52 4.64 -9.47
CA ASP A 267 -23.70 3.88 -9.02
C ASP A 267 -23.27 2.64 -8.20
N LEU A 268 -24.25 1.89 -7.70
CA LEU A 268 -24.00 0.69 -6.88
C LEU A 268 -23.54 -0.52 -7.71
N ASP A 269 -23.83 -0.56 -9.01
CA ASP A 269 -23.37 -1.65 -9.88
C ASP A 269 -21.85 -1.56 -10.04
N VAL A 270 -21.33 -0.35 -10.28
CA VAL A 270 -19.88 -0.07 -10.25
C VAL A 270 -19.26 -0.44 -8.90
N ALA A 271 -19.98 -0.18 -7.79
CA ALA A 271 -19.49 -0.56 -6.47
C ALA A 271 -19.36 -2.08 -6.28
N ASP A 272 -20.26 -2.86 -6.90
CA ASP A 272 -20.23 -4.31 -6.87
C ASP A 272 -19.19 -4.90 -7.85
N GLU A 273 -18.98 -4.27 -9.01
CA GLU A 273 -17.90 -4.62 -9.97
C GLU A 273 -16.50 -4.52 -9.33
N LEU A 274 -16.30 -3.57 -8.41
CA LEU A 274 -15.02 -3.37 -7.72
C LEU A 274 -14.69 -4.43 -6.66
N ALA A 275 -15.63 -5.33 -6.32
CA ALA A 275 -15.49 -6.18 -5.15
C ALA A 275 -14.25 -7.10 -5.19
N ASP A 276 -14.01 -7.77 -6.31
CA ASP A 276 -12.89 -8.70 -6.47
C ASP A 276 -11.54 -7.97 -6.56
N ALA A 277 -11.52 -6.80 -7.21
CA ALA A 277 -10.33 -5.95 -7.30
C ALA A 277 -9.92 -5.43 -5.92
N LEU A 278 -10.89 -4.96 -5.12
CA LEU A 278 -10.66 -4.51 -3.75
C LEU A 278 -10.22 -5.65 -2.83
N ALA A 279 -10.84 -6.83 -2.94
CA ALA A 279 -10.42 -8.01 -2.20
C ALA A 279 -8.97 -8.39 -2.52
N SER A 280 -8.61 -8.39 -3.80
CA SER A 280 -7.23 -8.64 -4.27
C SER A 280 -6.22 -7.59 -3.78
N ALA A 281 -6.68 -6.35 -3.58
CA ALA A 281 -5.89 -5.24 -3.04
C ALA A 281 -5.78 -5.23 -1.50
N GLY A 282 -6.40 -6.19 -0.80
CA GLY A 282 -6.34 -6.28 0.66
C GLY A 282 -7.64 -6.02 1.41
N TYR A 283 -8.75 -5.70 0.71
CA TYR A 283 -9.98 -5.19 1.30
C TYR A 283 -11.20 -6.05 0.94
N PRO A 284 -11.40 -7.20 1.60
CA PRO A 284 -12.60 -8.02 1.42
C PRO A 284 -13.89 -7.25 1.78
N ARG A 285 -14.99 -7.68 1.18
CA ARG A 285 -16.33 -7.12 1.37
C ARG A 285 -16.85 -7.44 2.78
N VAL A 286 -17.47 -6.46 3.43
CA VAL A 286 -18.28 -6.65 4.63
C VAL A 286 -19.74 -6.84 4.20
N ALA A 287 -20.15 -8.09 3.99
CA ALA A 287 -21.42 -8.42 3.32
C ALA A 287 -22.66 -7.88 4.05
N ASP A 288 -22.63 -7.84 5.38
CA ASP A 288 -23.79 -7.46 6.20
C ASP A 288 -24.06 -5.94 6.22
N VAL A 289 -23.15 -5.13 5.67
CA VAL A 289 -23.28 -3.66 5.66
C VAL A 289 -23.58 -3.17 4.25
N VAL A 290 -24.86 -2.89 3.99
CA VAL A 290 -25.38 -2.46 2.68
C VAL A 290 -25.87 -1.01 2.64
N GLY A 291 -25.80 -0.29 3.76
CA GLY A 291 -26.24 1.10 3.88
C GLY A 291 -25.62 1.81 5.09
N ASP A 292 -25.79 3.12 5.14
CA ASP A 292 -25.65 3.94 6.35
C ASP A 292 -27.03 4.16 7.00
N GLU A 293 -27.06 4.59 8.27
CA GLU A 293 -28.31 4.99 8.93
C GLU A 293 -28.91 6.23 8.25
N PRO A 294 -30.18 6.20 7.81
CA PRO A 294 -30.80 7.34 7.15
C PRO A 294 -31.03 8.53 8.09
N HIS A 295 -30.51 9.70 7.72
CA HIS A 295 -30.78 10.96 8.45
C HIS A 295 -31.72 11.91 7.70
N SER A 296 -31.99 11.66 6.41
CA SER A 296 -32.93 12.45 5.61
C SER A 296 -33.37 11.71 4.35
N GLY A 297 -34.47 12.14 3.73
CA GLY A 297 -34.89 11.63 2.42
C GLY A 297 -35.32 10.16 2.42
N ASP A 298 -35.18 9.51 1.26
CA ASP A 298 -35.50 8.10 1.06
C ASP A 298 -34.37 7.21 1.58
N GLU A 299 -34.72 6.12 2.29
CA GLU A 299 -33.77 5.13 2.82
C GLU A 299 -32.89 4.55 1.71
N SER A 300 -33.44 4.39 0.50
CA SER A 300 -32.69 3.86 -0.65
C SER A 300 -31.47 4.72 -1.03
N ALA A 301 -31.50 6.03 -0.72
CA ALA A 301 -30.41 6.96 -0.99
C ALA A 301 -29.22 6.80 -0.02
N TRP A 302 -29.35 5.95 1.00
CA TRP A 302 -28.30 5.67 1.98
C TRP A 302 -27.61 4.33 1.74
N ALA A 303 -27.96 3.63 0.66
CA ALA A 303 -27.29 2.42 0.23
C ALA A 303 -25.80 2.67 -0.06
N LYS A 304 -24.95 1.71 0.30
CA LYS A 304 -23.50 1.74 0.10
C LYS A 304 -22.93 0.32 0.01
N ARG A 305 -21.65 0.21 -0.35
CA ARG A 305 -20.85 -0.99 -0.08
C ARG A 305 -19.75 -0.69 0.93
N LEU A 306 -19.47 -1.64 1.82
CA LEU A 306 -18.37 -1.53 2.76
C LEU A 306 -17.36 -2.65 2.50
N HIS A 307 -16.10 -2.27 2.36
CA HIS A 307 -14.95 -3.15 2.40
C HIS A 307 -14.10 -2.80 3.62
N ALA A 308 -13.31 -3.74 4.13
CA ALA A 308 -12.39 -3.45 5.22
C ALA A 308 -11.09 -4.25 5.06
N SER A 309 -10.00 -3.69 5.55
CA SER A 309 -8.66 -4.27 5.44
C SER A 309 -8.59 -5.64 6.10
N ALA A 310 -8.01 -6.61 5.40
CA ALA A 310 -7.63 -7.91 5.96
C ALA A 310 -6.28 -7.86 6.70
N ASP A 311 -5.54 -6.75 6.61
CA ASP A 311 -4.26 -6.53 7.30
C ASP A 311 -4.50 -6.12 8.77
N PRO A 312 -4.12 -6.96 9.75
CA PRO A 312 -4.27 -6.61 11.16
C PRO A 312 -3.36 -5.45 11.59
N GLY A 313 -2.27 -5.19 10.88
CA GLY A 313 -1.36 -4.09 11.18
C GLY A 313 -1.85 -2.73 10.67
N ARG A 314 -2.88 -2.70 9.81
CA ARG A 314 -3.54 -1.44 9.44
C ARG A 314 -5.05 -1.58 9.19
N PRO A 315 -5.85 -1.56 10.26
CA PRO A 315 -7.29 -1.39 10.18
C PRO A 315 -7.73 -0.24 9.29
N THR A 316 -8.57 -0.56 8.31
CA THR A 316 -9.09 0.42 7.34
C THR A 316 -10.50 0.03 6.93
N ASN A 317 -11.42 1.00 6.91
CA ASN A 317 -12.73 0.88 6.28
C ASN A 317 -12.70 1.59 4.93
N VAL A 318 -13.29 0.97 3.91
CA VAL A 318 -13.41 1.53 2.56
C VAL A 318 -14.89 1.56 2.20
N HIS A 319 -15.47 2.76 2.27
CA HIS A 319 -16.87 3.04 1.97
C HIS A 319 -17.03 3.38 0.49
N LEU A 320 -17.80 2.60 -0.24
CA LEU A 320 -18.18 2.93 -1.61
C LEU A 320 -19.57 3.56 -1.59
N ARG A 321 -19.65 4.84 -1.95
CA ARG A 321 -20.89 5.61 -1.95
C ARG A 321 -21.11 6.28 -3.30
N VAL A 322 -22.36 6.42 -3.70
CA VAL A 322 -22.74 6.96 -5.00
C VAL A 322 -22.63 8.49 -5.00
N ASP A 323 -22.08 9.03 -6.08
CA ASP A 323 -21.86 10.47 -6.25
C ASP A 323 -23.14 11.29 -6.03
N GLY A 324 -23.02 12.34 -5.21
CA GLY A 324 -24.12 13.26 -4.89
C GLY A 324 -25.19 12.72 -3.94
N LEU A 325 -25.11 11.46 -3.47
CA LEU A 325 -26.05 10.95 -2.48
C LEU A 325 -25.76 11.50 -1.06
N PRO A 326 -26.77 11.56 -0.17
CA PRO A 326 -26.62 12.19 1.14
C PRO A 326 -25.50 11.60 1.98
N ASN A 327 -25.34 10.28 1.98
CA ASN A 327 -24.29 9.60 2.73
C ASN A 327 -22.88 9.90 2.18
N GLN A 328 -22.75 10.03 0.86
CA GLN A 328 -21.51 10.39 0.18
C GLN A 328 -21.06 11.81 0.55
N LEU A 329 -21.99 12.77 0.50
CA LEU A 329 -21.72 14.16 0.84
C LEU A 329 -21.46 14.33 2.33
N PHE A 330 -22.27 13.69 3.18
CA PHE A 330 -22.16 13.84 4.63
C PHE A 330 -20.80 13.40 5.17
N ALA A 331 -20.22 12.31 4.66
CA ALA A 331 -18.89 11.88 5.09
C ALA A 331 -17.81 12.93 4.83
N LEU A 332 -17.94 13.72 3.76
CA LEU A 332 -17.02 14.81 3.41
C LEU A 332 -17.30 16.07 4.23
N VAL A 333 -18.57 16.51 4.27
CA VAL A 333 -19.02 17.67 5.05
C VAL A 333 -18.62 17.51 6.51
N PHE A 334 -18.92 16.35 7.10
CA PHE A 334 -18.68 16.11 8.53
C PHE A 334 -17.21 16.23 8.89
N ARG A 335 -16.31 15.69 8.05
CA ARG A 335 -14.85 15.84 8.22
C ARG A 335 -14.44 17.31 8.21
N ASP A 336 -14.90 18.07 7.21
CA ASP A 336 -14.44 19.44 7.02
C ASP A 336 -15.08 20.42 8.02
N TRP A 337 -16.32 20.16 8.44
CA TRP A 337 -16.98 20.84 9.54
C TRP A 337 -16.22 20.65 10.85
N LEU A 338 -15.83 19.42 11.21
CA LEU A 338 -15.01 19.15 12.40
C LEU A 338 -13.63 19.79 12.36
N ARG A 339 -13.05 19.99 11.16
CA ARG A 339 -11.78 20.72 11.00
C ARG A 339 -11.98 22.21 11.22
N ALA A 340 -13.09 22.77 10.73
CA ALA A 340 -13.40 24.18 10.81
C ALA A 340 -13.91 24.64 12.18
N ASP A 341 -14.57 23.75 12.94
CA ASP A 341 -15.24 24.08 14.19
C ASP A 341 -14.65 23.32 15.40
N PRO A 342 -13.81 23.99 16.22
CA PRO A 342 -13.22 23.40 17.42
C PRO A 342 -14.22 22.98 18.49
N ASP A 343 -15.34 23.70 18.62
CA ASP A 343 -16.32 23.46 19.69
C ASP A 343 -17.10 22.17 19.39
N VAL A 344 -17.52 21.99 18.13
CA VAL A 344 -18.13 20.74 17.66
C VAL A 344 -17.15 19.57 17.79
N ARG A 345 -15.88 19.80 17.46
CA ARG A 345 -14.86 18.76 17.60
C ARG A 345 -14.68 18.32 19.05
N ALA A 346 -14.74 19.25 20.00
CA ALA A 346 -14.68 18.95 21.43
C ALA A 346 -15.92 18.17 21.89
N GLU A 347 -17.11 18.58 21.47
CA GLU A 347 -18.38 17.89 21.74
C GLU A 347 -18.35 16.44 21.23
N TYR A 348 -17.93 16.23 19.99
CA TYR A 348 -17.83 14.89 19.40
C TYR A 348 -16.77 14.01 20.09
N LEU A 349 -15.70 14.62 20.60
CA LEU A 349 -14.69 13.89 21.39
C LEU A 349 -15.22 13.45 22.75
N GLU A 350 -16.01 14.30 23.42
CA GLU A 350 -16.65 13.94 24.69
C GLU A 350 -17.59 12.75 24.52
N LEU A 351 -18.47 12.78 23.51
CA LEU A 351 -19.31 11.64 23.15
C LEU A 351 -18.49 10.36 22.94
N LYS A 352 -17.40 10.42 22.17
CA LYS A 352 -16.55 9.24 21.92
C LYS A 352 -15.96 8.67 23.20
N ARG A 353 -15.58 9.52 24.16
CA ARG A 353 -15.04 9.08 25.45
C ARG A 353 -16.13 8.42 26.31
N GLU A 354 -17.33 8.98 26.32
CA GLU A 354 -18.48 8.40 27.02
C GLU A 354 -18.84 7.02 26.45
N VAL A 355 -18.98 6.91 25.13
CA VAL A 355 -19.28 5.65 24.44
C VAL A 355 -18.16 4.64 24.65
N ALA A 356 -16.89 5.03 24.50
CA ALA A 356 -15.77 4.12 24.75
C ALA A 356 -15.74 3.59 26.21
N ALA A 357 -16.10 4.43 27.18
CA ALA A 357 -16.16 4.05 28.59
C ALA A 357 -17.30 3.06 28.92
N ALA A 358 -18.36 3.02 28.12
CA ALA A 358 -19.48 2.09 28.30
C ALA A 358 -19.11 0.64 27.97
N GLY A 359 -18.07 0.43 27.16
CA GLY A 359 -17.62 -0.89 26.72
C GLY A 359 -18.56 -1.52 25.69
N HIS A 360 -18.02 -1.85 24.52
CA HIS A 360 -18.78 -2.43 23.42
C HIS A 360 -18.14 -3.73 22.95
N ALA A 361 -18.96 -4.68 22.52
CA ALA A 361 -18.50 -6.00 22.09
C ALA A 361 -17.66 -5.94 20.81
N ASP A 362 -17.96 -4.98 19.92
CA ASP A 362 -17.28 -4.79 18.64
C ASP A 362 -17.40 -3.33 18.15
N THR A 363 -16.81 -3.06 16.99
CA THR A 363 -16.79 -1.73 16.37
C THR A 363 -18.14 -1.27 15.82
N GLY A 364 -19.05 -2.20 15.52
CA GLY A 364 -20.41 -1.94 15.05
C GLY A 364 -21.30 -1.48 16.20
N ALA A 365 -21.32 -2.21 17.32
CA ALA A 365 -22.03 -1.82 18.53
C ALA A 365 -21.55 -0.46 19.08
N TYR A 366 -20.26 -0.15 18.93
CA TYR A 366 -19.72 1.18 19.22
C TYR A 366 -20.22 2.25 18.24
N ALA A 367 -20.42 1.92 16.96
CA ALA A 367 -20.96 2.84 15.96
C ALA A 367 -22.42 3.18 16.29
N ASP A 368 -23.24 2.16 16.51
CA ASP A 368 -24.67 2.27 16.84
C ASP A 368 -24.91 3.15 18.07
N ALA A 369 -24.06 3.04 19.10
CA ALA A 369 -24.15 3.83 20.32
C ALA A 369 -23.96 5.35 20.10
N LYS A 370 -23.35 5.77 18.98
CA LYS A 370 -23.16 7.19 18.63
C LYS A 370 -24.27 7.73 17.72
N GLU A 371 -25.06 6.86 17.08
CA GLU A 371 -26.09 7.26 16.10
C GLU A 371 -27.07 8.32 16.62
N PRO A 372 -27.52 8.29 17.89
CA PRO A 372 -28.40 9.34 18.41
C PRO A 372 -27.81 10.75 18.32
N TRP A 373 -26.49 10.89 18.48
CA TRP A 373 -25.82 12.18 18.31
C TRP A 373 -25.74 12.60 16.85
N PHE A 374 -25.48 11.64 15.95
CA PHE A 374 -25.39 11.88 14.51
C PHE A 374 -26.68 12.41 13.90
N GLY A 375 -27.85 11.99 14.39
CA GLY A 375 -29.13 12.56 13.94
C GLY A 375 -29.18 14.09 14.10
N SER A 376 -28.66 14.63 15.20
CA SER A 376 -28.57 16.10 15.39
C SER A 376 -27.38 16.74 14.68
N ALA A 377 -26.27 16.00 14.55
CA ALA A 377 -25.05 16.49 13.94
C ALA A 377 -25.20 16.63 12.42
N TYR A 378 -26.00 15.78 11.79
CA TYR A 378 -26.31 15.84 10.36
C TYR A 378 -26.88 17.21 9.97
N ASP A 379 -27.98 17.62 10.59
CA ASP A 379 -28.62 18.91 10.29
C ASP A 379 -27.69 20.11 10.52
N ARG A 380 -26.88 20.06 11.60
CA ARG A 380 -25.89 21.10 11.92
C ARG A 380 -24.78 21.19 10.88
N ALA A 381 -24.28 20.04 10.43
CA ALA A 381 -23.23 19.96 9.42
C ALA A 381 -23.73 20.47 8.06
N ILE A 382 -24.95 20.11 7.65
CA ILE A 382 -25.57 20.62 6.42
C ILE A 382 -25.81 22.13 6.52
N ALA A 383 -26.36 22.62 7.64
CA ALA A 383 -26.55 24.06 7.85
C ALA A 383 -25.22 24.84 7.81
N TRP A 384 -24.13 24.27 8.33
CA TRP A 384 -22.79 24.84 8.21
C TRP A 384 -22.32 24.89 6.74
N ALA A 385 -22.52 23.81 5.99
CA ALA A 385 -22.15 23.74 4.58
C ALA A 385 -22.89 24.81 3.77
N ASP A 386 -24.20 24.95 3.95
CA ASP A 386 -25.03 25.96 3.30
C ASP A 386 -24.58 27.39 3.67
N ALA A 387 -24.33 27.65 4.96
CA ALA A 387 -23.94 28.98 5.44
C ALA A 387 -22.56 29.42 4.94
N THR A 388 -21.67 28.47 4.66
CA THR A 388 -20.29 28.74 4.21
C THR A 388 -20.12 28.63 2.70
N GLY A 389 -21.14 28.15 1.98
CA GLY A 389 -21.02 27.82 0.55
C GLY A 389 -20.02 26.70 0.30
N TRP A 390 -19.94 25.74 1.23
CA TRP A 390 -19.05 24.58 1.12
C TRP A 390 -19.37 23.75 -0.13
N ALA A 391 -18.32 23.22 -0.76
CA ALA A 391 -18.42 22.26 -1.84
C ALA A 391 -17.33 21.19 -1.65
N PRO A 392 -17.63 19.91 -2.00
CA PRO A 392 -16.76 18.76 -1.74
C PRO A 392 -15.47 18.73 -2.57
#